data_AF-A0A2U1Q7A1-F1
#
_entry.id   AF-A0A2U1Q7A1-F1
#
_cell.length_a   1.000
_cell.length_b   1.000
_cell.length_c   1.000
_cell.angle_alpha   90.00
_cell.angle_beta   90.00
_cell.angle_gamma   90.00
#
_symmetry.space_group_name_H-M   'P 1'
#
loop_
_entity.id
_entity.type
_entity.pdbx_description
1 polymer ?
#
loop_
_entity_poly.entity_id
_entity_poly.type
_entity_poly.pdbx_seq_one_letter_code
_entity_poly.pdbx_strand_id
1 'polypeptide(L)' 'MEKTAKHVVSDPSLTKSGVYWSWNNNSASFENQLSEEASDVSKARKIWEISEKLVWLA' A
#
# COMPACT_ATOMS: atom_id res chain seq x y z
N MET A 1 17.95 12.21 -5.44
CA MET A 1 17.59 11.44 -4.23
C MET A 1 16.80 10.22 -4.68
N GLU A 2 17.22 9.03 -4.27
CA GLU A 2 16.53 7.78 -4.59
C GLU A 2 15.25 7.69 -3.75
N LYS A 3 14.08 7.62 -4.41
CA LYS A 3 12.79 7.57 -3.73
C LYS A 3 12.48 6.12 -3.37
N THR A 4 12.73 5.77 -2.12
CA THR A 4 12.65 4.39 -1.59
C THR A 4 11.58 4.29 -0.52
N ALA A 5 11.21 3.05 -0.12
CA ALA A 5 10.31 2.83 1.01
C ALA A 5 10.78 3.53 2.30
N LYS A 6 12.10 3.67 2.52
CA LYS A 6 12.66 4.41 3.66
C LYS A 6 12.22 5.87 3.70
N HIS A 7 12.03 6.49 2.53
CA HIS A 7 11.57 7.87 2.44
C HIS A 7 10.13 8.03 2.95
N VAL A 8 9.21 7.12 2.60
CA VAL A 8 7.83 7.12 3.11
C VAL A 8 7.78 7.02 4.63
N VAL A 9 8.63 6.17 5.22
CA VAL A 9 8.64 5.96 6.67
C VAL A 9 9.07 7.23 7.42
N SER A 10 9.94 8.05 6.83
CA SER A 10 10.54 9.21 7.51
C SER A 10 9.90 10.56 7.16
N ASP A 11 9.19 10.67 6.04
CA ASP A 11 8.69 11.95 5.54
C ASP A 11 7.34 12.31 6.19
N PRO A 12 7.25 13.40 6.98
CA PRO A 12 6.02 13.79 7.66
C PRO A 12 4.89 14.20 6.70
N SER A 13 5.20 14.52 5.44
CA SER A 13 4.19 14.82 4.41
C SER A 13 3.50 13.57 3.85
N LEU A 14 4.04 12.37 4.12
CA LEU A 14 3.55 11.08 3.59
C LEU A 14 2.84 10.23 4.66
N THR A 15 2.11 10.89 5.56
CA THR A 15 1.52 10.29 6.78
C THR A 15 0.09 9.76 6.63
N LYS A 16 -0.53 9.94 5.46
CA LYS A 16 -1.91 9.50 5.20
C LYS A 16 -1.99 7.97 5.17
N SER A 17 -2.93 7.40 5.93
CA SER A 17 -3.19 5.95 5.94
C SER A 17 -4.09 5.53 4.77
N GLY A 18 -3.96 4.27 4.34
CA GLY A 18 -4.82 3.65 3.33
C GLY A 18 -4.56 4.10 1.89
N VAL A 19 -3.42 4.76 1.62
CA VAL A 19 -3.06 5.24 0.27
C VAL A 19 -1.84 4.51 -0.28
N TYR A 20 -1.78 4.42 -1.60
CA TYR A 20 -0.64 3.84 -2.31
C TYR A 20 0.25 4.99 -2.78
N TRP A 21 1.36 5.23 -2.09
CA TRP A 21 2.35 6.21 -2.51
C TRP A 21 3.12 5.70 -3.74
N SER A 22 3.18 6.52 -4.78
CA SER A 22 3.95 6.24 -5.99
C SER A 22 4.80 7.44 -6.39
N TRP A 23 5.75 7.20 -7.28
CA TRP A 23 6.66 8.20 -7.83
C TRP A 23 6.91 7.91 -9.31
N ASN A 24 7.22 8.96 -10.07
CA ASN A 24 7.78 8.83 -11.40
C ASN A 24 9.03 9.73 -11.52
N ASN A 25 9.74 9.63 -12.64
CA ASN A 25 10.99 10.37 -12.86
C ASN A 25 10.80 11.90 -12.93
N ASN A 26 9.57 12.38 -13.07
CA ASN A 26 9.25 13.76 -13.42
C ASN A 26 8.47 14.50 -12.32
N SER A 27 8.04 13.83 -11.23
CA SER A 27 7.17 14.43 -10.22
C SER A 27 7.55 14.06 -8.79
N ALA A 28 7.05 14.85 -7.83
CA ALA A 28 6.99 14.51 -6.41
C ALA A 28 6.17 13.21 -6.17
N SER A 29 6.18 12.70 -4.94
CA SER A 29 5.28 11.61 -4.53
C SER A 29 3.83 11.98 -4.82
N PHE A 30 3.02 11.00 -5.17
CA PHE A 30 1.58 11.18 -5.34
C PHE A 30 0.80 9.95 -4.85
N GLU A 31 -0.46 10.15 -4.51
CA GLU A 31 -1.39 9.07 -4.20
C GLU A 31 -1.81 8.38 -5.51
N ASN A 32 -1.49 7.11 -5.66
CA ASN A 32 -1.79 6.35 -6.86
C ASN A 32 -3.22 5.80 -6.84
N GLN A 33 -3.84 5.72 -8.02
CA GLN A 33 -5.13 5.03 -8.17
C GLN A 33 -4.93 3.52 -8.13
N LEU A 34 -5.81 2.85 -7.36
CA LEU A 34 -5.85 1.40 -7.28
C LEU A 34 -6.54 0.81 -8.51
N SER A 35 -6.12 -0.39 -8.90
CA SER A 35 -6.89 -1.20 -9.84
C SER A 35 -8.19 -1.68 -9.19
N GLU A 36 -9.17 -2.10 -10.01
CA GLU A 36 -10.42 -2.69 -9.53
C GLU A 36 -10.16 -3.90 -8.61
N GLU A 37 -9.19 -4.74 -8.96
CA GLU A 37 -8.83 -5.90 -8.14
C GLU A 37 -8.19 -5.49 -6.81
N ALA A 38 -7.26 -4.52 -6.81
CA ALA A 38 -6.59 -4.07 -5.59
C ALA A 38 -7.53 -3.28 -4.66
N SER A 39 -8.64 -2.77 -5.19
CA SER A 39 -9.68 -2.05 -4.44
C SER A 39 -10.85 -2.95 -3.99
N ASP A 40 -10.86 -4.23 -4.36
CA ASP A 40 -11.91 -5.18 -3.95
C ASP A 40 -11.75 -5.58 -2.47
N VAL A 41 -12.55 -4.95 -1.62
CA VAL A 41 -12.58 -5.19 -0.17
C VAL A 41 -13.03 -6.61 0.18
N SER A 42 -13.93 -7.21 -0.62
CA SER A 42 -14.42 -8.57 -0.37
C SER A 42 -13.31 -9.59 -0.62
N LYS A 43 -12.56 -9.40 -1.70
CA LYS A 43 -11.36 -10.19 -2.00
C LYS A 43 -10.28 -10.02 -0.94
N ALA A 44 -9.99 -8.78 -0.52
CA ALA A 44 -9.02 -8.50 0.53
C ALA A 44 -9.35 -9.23 1.85
N ARG A 45 -10.62 -9.21 2.26
CA ARG A 45 -11.08 -9.93 3.46
C ARG A 45 -10.87 -11.45 3.34
N LYS A 46 -11.22 -12.03 2.19
CA LYS A 46 -11.04 -13.47 1.96
C LYS A 46 -9.56 -13.88 1.97
N ILE A 47 -8.68 -13.04 1.40
CA ILE A 47 -7.23 -13.27 1.43
C ILE A 47 -6.72 -13.28 2.87
N TRP A 48 -7.18 -12.34 3.70
CA TRP A 48 -6.82 -12.29 5.13
C TRP A 48 -7.21 -13.60 5.84
N GLU A 49 -8.48 -13.99 5.77
CA GLU A 49 -9.02 -15.18 6.45
C GLU A 49 -8.33 -16.48 6.04
N ILE A 50 -7.93 -16.61 4.77
CA ILE A 50 -7.17 -17.77 4.29
C ILE A 50 -5.72 -17.71 4.78
N SER A 51 -5.09 -16.53 4.71
CA SER A 51 -3.68 -16.37 5.07
C SER A 51 -3.43 -16.63 6.55
N GLU A 52 -4.30 -16.14 7.44
CA GLU A 52 -4.20 -16.41 8.89
C GLU A 52 -4.15 -17.91 9.20
N LYS A 53 -5.02 -18.70 8.55
CA LYS A 53 -5.03 -20.16 8.71
C LYS A 53 -3.76 -20.83 8.18
N LEU A 54 -3.21 -20.31 7.08
CA LEU A 54 -1.98 -20.84 6.47
C LEU A 54 -0.74 -20.58 7.35
N VAL A 55 -0.75 -19.53 8.16
CA VAL A 55 0.32 -19.21 9.11
C VAL A 55 0.00 -19.60 10.56
N TRP A 56 -1.05 -20.40 10.76
CA TRP A 56 -1.47 -20.92 12.08
C TRP A 56 -1.77 -19.84 13.12
N LEU A 57 -2.28 -18.69 12.67
CA LEU A 57 -2.77 -17.61 13.54
C LEU A 57 -4.27 -17.72 13.84
N ALA A 58 -4.99 -18.61 13.15
CA ALA A 58 -6.42 -18.87 13.29
C ALA A 58 -6.77 -20.33 12.93
#